data_AF-A0A6I3EE45-F1
#
_entry.id   AF-A0A6I3EE45-F1
#
_cell.length_a   1.000
_cell.length_b   1.000
_cell.length_c   1.000
_cell.angle_alpha   90.00
_cell.angle_beta   90.00
_cell.angle_gamma   90.00
#
_symmetry.space_group_name_H-M   'P 1'
#
loop_
_entity.id
_entity.type
_entity.pdbx_description
1 polymer ?
#
loop_
_entity_poly.entity_id
_entity_poly.type
_entity_poly.pdbx_seq_one_letter_code
_entity_poly.pdbx_strand_id
1 'polypeptide(L)'
;MEQQPSVEELLAKLLEIAAPLAPFDMPLLDAHGATLASDIYAGERLVLRSGSRIRSTQIGLAASIGLDRLPTLPHPRVVVISAGDDLVEPGQALADSEDEFETNSWMLTTAVREAGANGFRVHTIPENHQQLREVIEDQLVRADLIVISGERHDESFELITAVLKELGEITTVRPKMSESGLHNFGLIGPDSTPVITLPGDPVVAGIAAEIFVRPMIRKMLGAPNIFRNQLKAKLKNSISAVPGESGFVRAVLSSENGVIATALEEQGDLVSLSDANSLIIIPENSAGIKAGEIVDVMVLERSSN
;
A
#
# COMPACT_ATOMS: atom_id res chain seq x y z
N MET A 1 -23.70 5.08 -12.69
CA MET A 1 -23.50 3.72 -12.18
C MET A 1 -22.06 3.63 -11.75
N GLU A 2 -21.79 3.52 -10.45
CA GLU A 2 -20.45 3.31 -9.93
C GLU A 2 -19.90 2.00 -10.49
N GLN A 3 -18.65 2.02 -10.97
CA GLN A 3 -18.00 0.79 -11.44
C GLN A 3 -17.64 -0.06 -10.22
N GLN A 4 -17.95 -1.36 -10.30
CA GLN A 4 -17.60 -2.34 -9.28
C GLN A 4 -16.59 -3.36 -9.83
N PRO A 5 -15.33 -2.96 -10.04
CA PRO A 5 -14.30 -3.85 -10.53
C PRO A 5 -13.96 -4.92 -9.49
N SER A 6 -13.44 -6.06 -9.93
CA SER A 6 -12.77 -6.99 -9.00
C SER A 6 -11.53 -6.33 -8.38
N VAL A 7 -11.01 -6.91 -7.30
CA VAL A 7 -9.76 -6.44 -6.67
C VAL A 7 -8.60 -6.45 -7.68
N GLU A 8 -8.54 -7.50 -8.49
CA GLU A 8 -7.50 -7.69 -9.51
C GLU A 8 -7.61 -6.66 -10.64
N GLU A 9 -8.83 -6.33 -11.06
CA GLU A 9 -9.08 -5.32 -12.09
C GLU A 9 -8.71 -3.90 -11.61
N LEU A 10 -9.06 -3.53 -10.38
CA LEU A 10 -8.64 -2.25 -9.81
C LEU A 10 -7.12 -2.19 -9.68
N LEU A 11 -6.51 -3.25 -9.15
CA LEU A 11 -5.06 -3.33 -9.01
C LEU A 11 -4.34 -3.20 -10.36
N ALA A 12 -4.83 -3.85 -11.42
CA ALA A 12 -4.27 -3.72 -12.75
C ALA A 12 -4.25 -2.25 -13.23
N LYS A 13 -5.37 -1.53 -13.08
CA LYS A 13 -5.47 -0.10 -13.46
C LYS A 13 -4.54 0.78 -12.61
N LEU A 14 -4.44 0.52 -11.31
CA LEU A 14 -3.51 1.23 -10.43
C LEU A 14 -2.06 1.01 -10.81
N LEU A 15 -1.71 -0.20 -11.23
CA LEU A 15 -0.37 -0.49 -11.70
C LEU A 15 -0.08 0.24 -13.01
N GLU A 16 -1.04 0.45 -13.91
CA GLU A 16 -0.84 1.20 -15.16
C GLU A 16 -0.36 2.64 -14.92
N ILE A 17 -0.87 3.29 -13.86
CA ILE A 17 -0.47 4.66 -13.47
C ILE A 17 0.75 4.72 -12.54
N ALA A 18 1.23 3.58 -12.03
CA ALA A 18 2.41 3.49 -11.16
C ALA A 18 3.67 3.08 -11.94
N ALA A 19 4.34 4.05 -12.57
CA ALA A 19 5.53 3.81 -13.38
C ALA A 19 6.85 3.96 -12.58
N PRO A 20 7.91 3.20 -12.91
CA PRO A 20 9.24 3.46 -12.37
C PRO A 20 9.74 4.87 -12.70
N LEU A 21 10.42 5.47 -11.73
CA LEU A 21 11.06 6.78 -11.91
C LEU A 21 12.30 6.68 -12.79
N ALA A 22 12.70 7.81 -13.38
CA ALA A 22 13.88 7.88 -14.23
C ALA A 22 15.15 7.44 -13.47
N PRO A 23 15.96 6.53 -14.04
CA PRO A 23 17.15 6.05 -13.38
C PRO A 23 18.28 7.08 -13.39
N PHE A 24 19.21 6.93 -12.44
CA PHE A 24 20.42 7.74 -12.36
C PHE A 24 21.56 6.97 -11.73
N ASP A 25 22.79 7.39 -12.03
CA ASP A 25 23.99 6.75 -11.48
C ASP A 25 24.27 7.23 -10.06
N MET A 26 24.45 6.30 -9.13
CA MET A 26 24.87 6.57 -7.75
C MET A 26 26.28 6.02 -7.49
N PRO A 27 27.12 6.70 -6.68
CA PRO A 27 28.34 6.10 -6.14
C PRO A 27 28.05 4.77 -5.43
N LEU A 28 29.00 3.84 -5.43
CA LEU A 28 28.79 2.50 -4.84
C LEU A 28 28.23 2.52 -3.41
N LEU A 29 28.76 3.37 -2.53
CA LEU A 29 28.28 3.43 -1.14
C LEU A 29 26.85 3.94 -1.04
N ASP A 30 26.49 4.95 -1.84
CA ASP A 30 25.16 5.54 -1.85
C ASP A 30 24.13 4.63 -2.53
N ALA A 31 24.57 3.80 -3.48
CA ALA A 31 23.74 2.82 -4.17
C ALA A 31 23.30 1.66 -3.24
N HIS A 32 23.91 1.50 -2.06
CA HIS A 32 23.56 0.43 -1.14
C HIS A 32 22.11 0.57 -0.64
N GLY A 33 21.28 -0.42 -0.93
CA GLY A 33 19.87 -0.44 -0.54
C GLY A 33 18.89 -0.04 -1.65
N ALA A 34 19.36 0.66 -2.68
CA ALA A 34 18.61 1.05 -3.87
C ALA A 34 18.29 -0.15 -4.79
N THR A 35 17.52 0.08 -5.84
CA THR A 35 17.24 -0.92 -6.88
C THR A 35 18.11 -0.65 -8.11
N LEU A 36 18.72 -1.70 -8.67
CA LEU A 36 19.49 -1.61 -9.90
C LEU A 36 18.57 -1.35 -11.10
N ALA A 37 18.86 -0.32 -11.91
CA ALA A 37 18.00 0.08 -13.02
C ALA A 37 18.21 -0.77 -14.29
N SER A 38 19.43 -1.23 -14.54
CA SER A 38 19.78 -1.97 -15.77
C SER A 38 20.69 -3.15 -15.49
N ASP A 39 20.71 -4.11 -16.41
CA ASP A 39 21.63 -5.24 -16.35
C ASP A 39 23.08 -4.77 -16.50
N ILE A 40 23.98 -5.34 -15.72
CA ILE A 40 25.42 -5.11 -15.83
C ILE A 40 26.11 -6.41 -16.23
N TYR A 41 26.98 -6.29 -17.23
CA TYR A 41 27.75 -7.38 -17.80
C TYR A 41 29.24 -7.18 -17.53
N ALA A 42 29.95 -8.28 -17.27
CA ALA A 42 31.41 -8.33 -17.27
C ALA A 42 31.84 -9.21 -18.45
N GLY A 43 32.30 -8.57 -19.53
CA GLY A 43 32.37 -9.22 -20.84
C GLY A 43 30.96 -9.62 -21.31
N GLU A 44 30.78 -10.89 -21.66
CA GLU A 44 29.47 -11.43 -22.09
C GLU A 44 28.59 -11.93 -20.93
N ARG A 45 29.15 -12.02 -19.71
CA ARG A 45 28.44 -12.59 -18.57
C ARG A 45 27.60 -11.53 -17.87
N LEU A 46 26.30 -11.77 -17.73
CA LEU A 46 25.43 -11.02 -16.83
C LEU A 46 25.89 -11.23 -15.38
N VAL A 47 26.31 -10.14 -14.71
CA VAL A 47 26.83 -10.17 -13.34
C VAL A 47 25.89 -9.53 -12.33
N LEU A 48 25.13 -8.51 -12.74
CA LEU A 48 24.09 -7.89 -11.92
C LEU A 48 22.82 -7.75 -12.76
N ARG A 49 21.68 -8.20 -12.21
CA ARG A 49 20.39 -8.18 -12.89
C ARG A 49 19.58 -6.94 -12.51
N SER A 50 18.99 -6.27 -13.49
CA SER A 50 18.04 -5.16 -13.27
C SER A 50 16.90 -5.58 -12.34
N GLY A 51 16.39 -4.62 -11.56
CA GLY A 51 15.37 -4.83 -10.54
C GLY A 51 15.89 -5.48 -9.24
N SER A 52 17.15 -5.92 -9.21
CA SER A 52 17.73 -6.47 -7.98
C SER A 52 17.99 -5.35 -6.96
N ARG A 53 17.69 -5.63 -5.70
CA ARG A 53 18.04 -4.72 -4.61
C ARG A 53 19.53 -4.82 -4.35
N ILE A 54 20.21 -3.69 -4.32
CA ILE A 54 21.66 -3.61 -4.18
C ILE A 54 22.03 -3.88 -2.72
N ARG A 55 22.87 -4.91 -2.50
CA ARG A 55 23.42 -5.31 -1.20
C ARG A 55 24.94 -5.30 -1.25
N SER A 56 25.57 -5.57 -0.11
CA SER A 56 27.03 -5.69 0.03
C SER A 56 27.66 -6.57 -1.06
N THR A 57 27.04 -7.68 -1.45
CA THR A 57 27.54 -8.57 -2.51
C THR A 57 27.51 -7.92 -3.89
N GLN A 58 26.47 -7.14 -4.23
CA GLN A 58 26.40 -6.42 -5.51
C GLN A 58 27.40 -5.27 -5.54
N ILE A 59 27.58 -4.56 -4.42
CA ILE A 59 28.58 -3.50 -4.27
C ILE A 59 29.99 -4.07 -4.46
N GLY A 60 30.33 -5.17 -3.77
CA GLY A 60 31.63 -5.82 -3.91
C GLY A 60 31.88 -6.34 -5.33
N LEU A 61 30.87 -6.90 -5.97
CA LEU A 61 30.95 -7.35 -7.37
C LEU A 61 31.21 -6.19 -8.33
N ALA A 62 30.45 -5.09 -8.20
CA ALA A 62 30.64 -3.88 -8.99
C ALA A 62 32.06 -3.31 -8.84
N ALA A 63 32.55 -3.20 -7.60
CA ALA A 63 33.91 -2.76 -7.31
C ALA A 63 34.96 -3.69 -7.94
N SER A 64 34.76 -5.01 -7.86
CA SER A 64 35.71 -6.00 -8.38
C SER A 64 35.88 -5.98 -9.90
N ILE A 65 34.89 -5.43 -10.62
CA ILE A 65 34.94 -5.25 -12.08
C ILE A 65 35.27 -3.81 -12.49
N GLY A 66 35.66 -2.96 -11.52
CA GLY A 66 36.13 -1.59 -11.78
C GLY A 66 35.05 -0.52 -11.88
N LEU A 67 33.81 -0.81 -11.46
CA LEU A 67 32.75 0.20 -11.39
C LEU A 67 32.84 0.96 -10.05
N ASP A 68 32.76 2.28 -10.10
CA ASP A 68 32.64 3.17 -8.94
C ASP A 68 31.21 3.71 -8.75
N ARG A 69 30.33 3.44 -9.71
CA ARG A 69 28.91 3.81 -9.72
C ARG A 69 28.03 2.68 -10.22
N LEU A 70 26.77 2.72 -9.83
CA LEU A 70 25.72 1.83 -10.34
C LEU A 70 24.52 2.64 -10.84
N PRO A 71 23.88 2.22 -11.95
CA PRO A 71 22.62 2.79 -12.39
C PRO A 71 21.49 2.32 -11.46
N THR A 72 20.81 3.27 -10.83
CA THR A 72 19.82 2.99 -9.78
C THR A 72 18.47 3.63 -10.08
N LEU A 73 17.41 3.03 -9.56
CA LEU A 73 16.08 3.63 -9.49
C LEU A 73 15.93 4.39 -8.17
N PRO A 74 15.39 5.62 -8.20
CA PRO A 74 15.09 6.35 -6.97
C PRO A 74 14.00 5.64 -6.16
N HIS A 75 14.07 5.83 -4.85
CA HIS A 75 12.97 5.50 -3.96
C HIS A 75 11.83 6.52 -4.18
N PRO A 76 10.62 6.08 -4.53
CA PRO A 76 9.52 7.01 -4.78
C PRO A 76 9.17 7.79 -3.51
N ARG A 77 8.90 9.08 -3.67
CA ARG A 77 8.39 9.96 -2.63
C ARG A 77 6.89 9.80 -2.58
N VAL A 78 6.37 9.27 -1.49
CA VAL A 78 4.94 9.01 -1.34
C VAL A 78 4.42 9.93 -0.26
N VAL A 79 3.46 10.77 -0.61
CA VAL A 79 2.79 11.65 0.34
C VAL A 79 1.49 11.00 0.79
N VAL A 80 1.36 10.82 2.10
CA VAL A 80 0.16 10.30 2.74
C VAL A 80 -0.58 11.45 3.39
N ILE A 81 -1.78 11.72 2.91
CA ILE A 81 -2.68 12.75 3.42
C ILE A 81 -3.82 12.05 4.16
N SER A 82 -4.07 12.46 5.40
CA SER A 82 -5.33 12.16 6.09
C SER A 82 -6.11 13.46 6.25
N ALA A 83 -7.41 13.40 5.97
CA ALA A 83 -8.33 14.52 6.07
C ALA A 83 -9.58 14.07 6.83
N GLY A 84 -9.81 14.68 7.98
CA GLY A 84 -10.98 14.50 8.85
C GLY A 84 -10.95 15.59 9.90
N ASP A 85 -12.08 16.22 10.18
CA ASP A 85 -12.22 17.33 11.14
C ASP A 85 -12.35 16.87 12.59
N ASP A 86 -12.74 15.60 12.78
CA ASP A 86 -12.76 14.84 14.02
C ASP A 86 -11.38 14.30 14.44
N LEU A 87 -10.34 14.49 13.62
CA LEU A 87 -9.04 13.84 13.83
C LEU A 87 -8.11 14.66 14.73
N VAL A 88 -7.68 14.04 15.82
CA VAL A 88 -6.76 14.61 16.82
C VAL A 88 -5.41 13.91 16.79
N GLU A 89 -4.30 14.66 16.81
CA GLU A 89 -2.96 14.06 16.84
C GLU A 89 -2.71 13.25 18.13
N PRO A 90 -2.13 12.02 18.03
CA PRO A 90 -1.80 11.21 19.20
C PRO A 90 -0.90 11.94 20.21
N GLY A 91 -1.25 11.81 21.49
CA GLY A 91 -0.58 12.50 22.60
C GLY A 91 -1.24 13.81 23.03
N GLN A 92 -2.21 14.31 22.26
CA GLN A 92 -3.17 15.32 22.71
C GLN A 92 -4.35 14.67 23.43
N ALA A 93 -5.15 15.47 24.14
CA ALA A 93 -6.42 15.01 24.70
C ALA A 93 -7.53 15.19 23.67
N LEU A 94 -8.45 14.23 23.60
CA LEU A 94 -9.71 14.37 22.86
C LEU A 94 -10.59 15.40 23.58
N ALA A 95 -11.23 16.29 22.83
CA ALA A 95 -12.10 17.32 23.39
C ALA A 95 -13.47 16.75 23.74
N ASP A 96 -14.00 15.84 22.92
CA ASP A 96 -15.27 15.16 23.16
C ASP A 96 -15.28 13.70 22.63
N SER A 97 -16.48 13.11 22.52
CA SER A 97 -16.67 11.72 22.10
C SER A 97 -16.74 11.51 20.59
N GLU A 98 -16.85 12.59 19.82
CA GLU A 98 -16.83 12.55 18.35
C GLU A 98 -15.39 12.62 17.83
N ASP A 99 -14.48 13.23 18.59
CA ASP A 99 -13.05 13.24 18.26
C ASP A 99 -12.42 11.83 18.29
N GLU A 100 -11.63 11.51 17.27
CA GLU A 100 -10.85 10.28 17.16
C GLU A 100 -9.35 10.59 16.98
N PHE A 101 -8.49 9.68 17.43
CA PHE A 101 -7.06 9.85 17.19
C PHE A 101 -6.71 9.57 15.72
N GLU A 102 -5.98 10.51 15.11
CA GLU A 102 -5.38 10.37 13.78
C GLU A 102 -4.49 9.12 13.74
N THR A 103 -5.01 8.06 13.12
CA THR A 103 -4.36 6.74 13.06
C THR A 103 -3.86 6.43 11.65
N ASN A 104 -4.63 6.76 10.63
CA ASN A 104 -4.39 6.32 9.26
C ASN A 104 -3.13 6.90 8.68
N SER A 105 -2.89 8.21 8.81
CA SER A 105 -1.67 8.83 8.28
C SER A 105 -0.41 8.24 8.91
N TRP A 106 -0.45 7.88 10.20
CA TRP A 106 0.66 7.22 10.89
C TRP A 106 0.90 5.80 10.38
N MET A 107 -0.15 4.98 10.32
CA MET A 107 -0.07 3.60 9.85
C MET A 107 0.29 3.53 8.36
N LEU A 108 -0.36 4.31 7.50
CA LEU A 108 -0.14 4.29 6.06
C LEU A 108 1.25 4.83 5.70
N THR A 109 1.72 5.90 6.33
CA THR A 109 3.08 6.43 6.08
C THR A 109 4.15 5.41 6.45
N THR A 110 3.96 4.68 7.54
CA THR A 110 4.92 3.64 7.96
C THR A 110 4.84 2.41 7.06
N ALA A 111 3.65 1.97 6.64
CA ALA A 111 3.48 0.89 5.66
C ALA A 111 4.12 1.23 4.29
N VAL A 112 4.01 2.48 3.85
CA VAL A 112 4.70 3.01 2.66
C VAL A 112 6.22 2.90 2.78
N ARG A 113 6.78 3.21 3.96
CA ARG A 113 8.21 3.07 4.23
C ARG A 113 8.65 1.60 4.26
N GLU A 114 7.84 0.73 4.85
CA GLU A 114 8.07 -0.72 4.85
C GLU A 114 8.07 -1.29 3.42
N ALA A 115 7.22 -0.77 2.52
CA ALA A 115 7.21 -1.15 1.10
C ALA A 115 8.50 -0.72 0.36
N GLY A 116 9.24 0.24 0.93
CA GLY A 116 10.53 0.73 0.46
C GLY A 116 10.49 2.15 -0.12
N ALA A 117 9.41 2.90 0.03
CA ALA A 117 9.31 4.28 -0.42
C ALA A 117 9.79 5.30 0.63
N ASN A 118 10.03 6.54 0.19
CA ASN A 118 10.22 7.69 1.08
C ASN A 118 8.84 8.25 1.45
N GLY A 119 8.29 7.84 2.59
CA GLY A 119 6.97 8.27 3.06
C GLY A 119 6.99 9.62 3.79
N PHE A 120 6.12 10.55 3.35
CA PHE A 120 5.86 11.85 3.97
C PHE A 120 4.44 11.90 4.52
N ARG A 121 4.32 12.19 5.82
CA ARG A 121 3.02 12.30 6.49
C ARG A 121 2.53 13.75 6.40
N VAL A 122 1.29 13.92 5.98
CA VAL A 122 0.56 15.18 6.00
C VAL A 122 -0.76 14.90 6.69
N HIS A 123 -0.99 15.56 7.83
CA HIS A 123 -2.28 15.59 8.46
C HIS A 123 -2.82 17.02 8.32
N THR A 124 -4.08 17.12 7.91
CA THR A 124 -4.76 18.37 7.70
C THR A 124 -6.22 18.23 8.11
N ILE A 125 -6.77 19.31 8.66
CA ILE A 125 -8.20 19.44 8.95
C ILE A 125 -8.72 20.52 7.99
N PRO A 126 -9.13 20.16 6.75
CA PRO A 126 -9.57 21.14 5.78
C PRO A 126 -10.99 21.58 6.14
N GLU A 127 -11.19 22.86 6.47
CA GLU A 127 -12.52 23.42 6.75
C GLU A 127 -13.35 23.60 5.47
N ASN A 128 -12.71 23.57 4.30
CA ASN A 128 -13.37 23.73 3.01
C ASN A 128 -12.55 23.16 1.85
N HIS A 129 -13.20 23.09 0.69
CA HIS A 129 -12.65 22.61 -0.58
C HIS A 129 -11.34 23.32 -0.99
N GLN A 130 -11.27 24.64 -0.84
CA GLN A 130 -10.09 25.42 -1.22
C GLN A 130 -8.88 25.07 -0.34
N GLN A 131 -9.05 24.88 0.97
CA GLN A 131 -7.96 24.48 1.86
C GLN A 131 -7.42 23.09 1.50
N LEU A 132 -8.30 22.11 1.22
CA LEU A 132 -7.85 20.78 0.80
C LEU A 132 -7.11 20.84 -0.55
N ARG A 133 -7.59 21.65 -1.49
CA ARG A 133 -6.94 21.88 -2.78
C ARG A 133 -5.51 22.41 -2.60
N GLU A 134 -5.35 23.48 -1.82
CA GLU A 134 -4.05 24.09 -1.54
C GLU A 134 -3.08 23.10 -0.90
N VAL A 135 -3.56 22.31 0.08
CA VAL A 135 -2.74 21.26 0.68
C VAL A 135 -2.26 20.27 -0.38
N ILE A 136 -3.16 19.74 -1.21
CA ILE A 136 -2.78 18.76 -2.25
C ILE A 136 -1.81 19.38 -3.25
N GLU A 137 -2.07 20.60 -3.74
CA GLU A 137 -1.20 21.30 -4.69
C GLU A 137 0.21 21.52 -4.13
N ASP A 138 0.34 21.92 -2.86
CA ASP A 138 1.61 22.09 -2.16
C ASP A 138 2.42 20.79 -2.04
N GLN A 139 1.75 19.63 -2.06
CA GLN A 139 2.40 18.33 -2.00
C GLN A 139 2.92 17.84 -3.35
N LEU A 140 2.34 18.28 -4.47
CA LEU A 140 2.64 17.74 -5.80
C LEU A 140 4.12 17.86 -6.18
N VAL A 141 4.77 18.97 -5.84
CA VAL A 141 6.20 19.20 -6.14
C VAL A 141 7.13 18.13 -5.56
N ARG A 142 6.69 17.43 -4.51
CA ARG A 142 7.47 16.42 -3.79
C ARG A 142 6.87 15.02 -3.83
N ALA A 143 5.79 14.81 -4.57
CA ALA A 143 5.10 13.53 -4.64
C ALA A 143 5.36 12.82 -5.97
N ASP A 144 5.75 11.55 -5.87
CA ASP A 144 5.72 10.61 -7.00
C ASP A 144 4.46 9.73 -6.92
N LEU A 145 3.79 9.70 -5.76
CA LEU A 145 2.48 9.08 -5.51
C LEU A 145 1.82 9.80 -4.32
N ILE A 146 0.53 10.07 -4.42
CA ILE A 146 -0.29 10.58 -3.32
C ILE A 146 -1.26 9.48 -2.86
N VAL A 147 -1.28 9.23 -1.56
CA VAL A 147 -2.27 8.36 -0.91
C VAL A 147 -3.10 9.24 0.01
N ILE A 148 -4.40 9.29 -0.20
CA ILE A 148 -5.32 10.02 0.68
C ILE A 148 -6.16 9.00 1.43
N SER A 149 -6.34 9.13 2.74
CA SER A 149 -7.31 8.33 3.50
C SER A 149 -8.38 9.23 4.08
N GLY A 150 -9.64 8.79 4.01
CA GLY A 150 -10.79 9.49 4.56
C GLY A 150 -12.06 8.62 4.58
N GLU A 151 -12.95 8.96 5.52
CA GLU A 151 -14.30 8.44 5.86
C GLU A 151 -14.49 7.28 6.84
N ARG A 152 -15.25 7.61 7.91
CA ARG A 152 -16.25 6.75 8.55
C ARG A 152 -17.65 7.39 8.63
N HIS A 153 -17.82 8.71 8.80
CA HIS A 153 -19.15 9.32 9.05
C HIS A 153 -19.52 10.70 8.40
N ASP A 154 -18.74 11.30 7.48
CA ASP A 154 -19.14 12.57 6.83
C ASP A 154 -18.62 12.73 5.38
N GLU A 155 -19.21 13.68 4.61
CA GLU A 155 -19.02 14.15 3.22
C GLU A 155 -17.57 14.34 2.73
N SER A 156 -16.57 13.99 3.53
CA SER A 156 -15.14 14.09 3.26
C SER A 156 -14.72 13.33 1.99
N PHE A 157 -15.28 12.16 1.66
CA PHE A 157 -14.95 11.48 0.41
C PHE A 157 -15.50 12.25 -0.80
N GLU A 158 -16.69 12.85 -0.69
CA GLU A 158 -17.24 13.72 -1.74
C GLU A 158 -16.37 14.97 -1.93
N LEU A 159 -15.94 15.60 -0.84
CA LEU A 159 -15.02 16.74 -0.85
C LEU A 159 -13.69 16.39 -1.53
N ILE A 160 -13.04 15.29 -1.10
CA ILE A 160 -11.81 14.78 -1.70
C ILE A 160 -12.02 14.51 -3.18
N THR A 161 -13.12 13.84 -3.54
CA THR A 161 -13.43 13.52 -4.94
C THR A 161 -13.60 14.78 -5.79
N ALA A 162 -14.29 15.80 -5.28
CA ALA A 162 -14.50 17.06 -5.97
C ALA A 162 -13.18 17.80 -6.22
N VAL A 163 -12.33 17.93 -5.19
CA VAL A 163 -11.01 18.56 -5.32
C VAL A 163 -10.13 17.81 -6.32
N LEU A 164 -10.04 16.48 -6.21
CA LEU A 164 -9.20 15.68 -7.10
C LEU A 164 -9.64 15.79 -8.56
N LYS A 165 -10.94 15.86 -8.84
CA LYS A 165 -11.48 16.04 -10.21
C LYS A 165 -11.14 17.39 -10.84
N GLU A 166 -10.88 18.41 -10.03
CA GLU A 166 -10.40 19.70 -10.52
C GLU A 166 -8.89 19.70 -10.78
N LEU A 167 -8.15 18.84 -10.09
CA LEU A 167 -6.70 18.71 -10.21
C LEU A 167 -6.27 17.74 -11.31
N GLY A 168 -7.17 16.88 -11.82
CA GLY A 168 -6.86 15.98 -12.92
C GLY A 168 -7.94 14.95 -13.24
N GLU A 169 -7.53 13.88 -13.90
CA GLU A 169 -8.43 12.82 -14.38
C GLU A 169 -8.61 11.76 -13.29
N ILE A 170 -9.82 11.67 -12.73
CA ILE A 170 -10.14 10.79 -11.59
C ILE A 170 -11.27 9.84 -11.93
N THR A 171 -11.07 8.57 -11.59
CA THR A 171 -12.09 7.53 -11.61
C THR A 171 -12.46 7.13 -10.19
N THR A 172 -13.75 7.13 -9.88
CA THR A 172 -14.31 6.64 -8.61
C THR A 172 -14.87 5.23 -8.81
N VAL A 173 -14.51 4.30 -7.93
CA VAL A 173 -14.94 2.89 -7.98
C VAL A 173 -15.27 2.36 -6.60
N ARG A 174 -16.09 1.31 -6.55
CA ARG A 174 -16.28 0.48 -5.35
C ARG A 174 -15.76 -0.93 -5.66
N PRO A 175 -14.51 -1.27 -5.35
CA PRO A 175 -14.00 -2.60 -5.68
C PRO A 175 -14.80 -3.67 -4.94
N LYS A 176 -14.90 -4.86 -5.53
CA LYS A 176 -15.49 -6.05 -4.90
C LYS A 176 -14.56 -6.63 -3.85
N MET A 177 -14.29 -5.84 -2.82
CA MET A 177 -13.51 -6.18 -1.65
C MET A 177 -14.37 -5.90 -0.43
N SER A 178 -14.47 -6.86 0.47
CA SER A 178 -15.34 -6.72 1.65
C SER A 178 -14.97 -5.51 2.49
N GLU A 179 -15.98 -4.73 2.83
CA GLU A 179 -15.90 -3.51 3.65
C GLU A 179 -15.02 -2.40 3.05
N SER A 180 -14.59 -2.53 1.80
CA SER A 180 -13.60 -1.64 1.16
C SER A 180 -14.10 -0.23 0.83
N GLY A 181 -15.40 0.05 0.88
CA GLY A 181 -15.94 1.37 0.54
C GLY A 181 -15.58 1.85 -0.87
N LEU A 182 -15.55 3.18 -1.04
CA LEU A 182 -15.20 3.84 -2.30
C LEU A 182 -13.70 4.15 -2.38
N HIS A 183 -13.18 4.13 -3.61
CA HIS A 183 -11.81 4.47 -3.94
C HIS A 183 -11.82 5.46 -5.11
N ASN A 184 -10.99 6.50 -5.02
CA ASN A 184 -10.63 7.32 -6.17
C ASN A 184 -9.24 6.89 -6.64
N PHE A 185 -9.02 6.89 -7.95
CA PHE A 185 -7.66 6.81 -8.48
C PHE A 185 -7.54 7.58 -9.81
N GLY A 186 -6.32 7.99 -10.13
CA GLY A 186 -6.07 8.71 -11.37
C GLY A 186 -4.75 9.48 -11.33
N LEU A 187 -4.64 10.47 -12.21
CA LEU A 187 -3.46 11.33 -12.36
C LEU A 187 -3.87 12.78 -12.11
N ILE A 188 -3.10 13.49 -11.29
CA ILE A 188 -3.37 14.89 -10.91
C ILE A 188 -2.14 15.78 -11.07
N GLY A 189 -2.37 17.08 -11.26
CA GLY A 189 -1.32 18.08 -11.33
C GLY A 189 -0.54 18.10 -12.65
N PRO A 190 0.41 19.04 -12.79
CA PRO A 190 1.16 19.25 -14.02
C PRO A 190 2.06 18.06 -14.39
N ASP A 191 2.60 17.35 -13.39
CA ASP A 191 3.49 16.20 -13.59
C ASP A 191 2.72 14.87 -13.71
N SER A 192 1.38 14.92 -13.78
CA SER A 192 0.52 13.72 -13.83
C SER A 192 0.84 12.74 -12.70
N THR A 193 0.85 13.25 -11.46
CA THR A 193 1.15 12.45 -10.26
C THR A 193 0.03 11.46 -9.98
N PRO A 194 0.31 10.16 -9.81
CA PRO A 194 -0.72 9.19 -9.46
C PRO A 194 -1.27 9.47 -8.07
N VAL A 195 -2.58 9.34 -7.92
CA VAL A 195 -3.29 9.45 -6.65
C VAL A 195 -4.19 8.24 -6.43
N ILE A 196 -4.31 7.80 -5.18
CA ILE A 196 -5.30 6.83 -4.73
C ILE A 196 -5.93 7.30 -3.41
N THR A 197 -7.25 7.20 -3.30
CA THR A 197 -7.98 7.42 -2.05
C THR A 197 -8.37 6.07 -1.44
N LEU A 198 -8.03 5.89 -0.16
CA LEU A 198 -8.37 4.72 0.65
C LEU A 198 -9.50 5.07 1.63
N PRO A 199 -10.22 4.06 2.14
CA PRO A 199 -11.23 4.24 3.20
C PRO A 199 -10.65 4.86 4.47
N GLY A 200 -11.53 5.42 5.30
CA GLY A 200 -11.15 6.01 6.59
C GLY A 200 -11.17 5.03 7.75
N ASP A 201 -11.83 3.88 7.63
CA ASP A 201 -11.68 2.82 8.62
C ASP A 201 -10.22 2.33 8.65
N PRO A 202 -9.52 2.39 9.81
CA PRO A 202 -8.11 2.04 9.87
C PRO A 202 -7.79 0.60 9.49
N VAL A 203 -8.66 -0.35 9.82
CA VAL A 203 -8.42 -1.75 9.48
C VAL A 203 -8.51 -1.95 7.98
N VAL A 204 -9.56 -1.41 7.37
CA VAL A 204 -9.76 -1.50 5.91
C VAL A 204 -8.67 -0.74 5.15
N ALA A 205 -8.29 0.46 5.62
CA ALA A 205 -7.21 1.25 5.01
C ALA A 205 -5.88 0.49 5.03
N GLY A 206 -5.55 -0.18 6.15
CA GLY A 206 -4.34 -0.98 6.29
C GLY A 206 -4.31 -2.18 5.33
N ILE A 207 -5.44 -2.87 5.16
CA ILE A 207 -5.57 -3.96 4.19
C ILE A 207 -5.45 -3.40 2.76
N ALA A 208 -6.18 -2.33 2.44
CA ALA A 208 -6.13 -1.70 1.11
C ALA A 208 -4.71 -1.23 0.76
N ALA A 209 -3.93 -0.76 1.73
CA ALA A 209 -2.53 -0.41 1.54
C ALA A 209 -1.67 -1.62 1.15
N GLU A 210 -1.88 -2.79 1.76
CA GLU A 210 -1.18 -4.03 1.39
C GLU A 210 -1.58 -4.54 0.00
N ILE A 211 -2.85 -4.40 -0.38
CA ILE A 211 -3.40 -4.91 -1.65
C ILE A 211 -3.10 -3.97 -2.83
N PHE A 212 -3.16 -2.65 -2.62
CA PHE A 212 -3.10 -1.66 -3.70
C PHE A 212 -1.83 -0.81 -3.66
N VAL A 213 -1.60 -0.09 -2.54
CA VAL A 213 -0.51 0.90 -2.43
C VAL A 213 0.87 0.22 -2.47
N ARG A 214 1.03 -0.88 -1.74
CA ARG A 214 2.29 -1.61 -1.69
C ARG A 214 2.69 -2.09 -3.10
N PRO A 215 1.86 -2.82 -3.87
CA PRO A 215 2.22 -3.17 -5.25
C PRO A 215 2.56 -1.99 -6.15
N MET A 216 1.86 -0.85 -6.04
CA MET A 216 2.21 0.38 -6.78
C MET A 216 3.64 0.82 -6.45
N ILE A 217 3.98 0.95 -5.16
CA ILE A 217 5.33 1.31 -4.71
C ILE A 217 6.38 0.32 -5.20
N ARG A 218 6.10 -0.99 -5.08
CA ARG A 218 7.02 -2.04 -5.53
C ARG A 218 7.26 -1.98 -7.04
N LYS A 219 6.22 -1.67 -7.83
CA LYS A 219 6.34 -1.45 -9.26
C LYS A 219 7.18 -0.21 -9.58
N MET A 220 6.95 0.91 -8.90
CA MET A 220 7.76 2.14 -9.06
C MET A 220 9.23 1.93 -8.70
N LEU A 221 9.51 1.04 -7.73
CA LEU A 221 10.87 0.62 -7.37
C LEU A 221 11.52 -0.34 -8.36
N GLY A 222 10.83 -0.76 -9.43
CA GLY A 222 11.31 -1.78 -10.37
C GLY A 222 11.49 -3.16 -9.75
N ALA A 223 10.77 -3.47 -8.66
CA ALA A 223 10.94 -4.74 -7.96
C ALA A 223 10.43 -5.92 -8.81
N PRO A 224 11.17 -7.04 -8.92
CA PRO A 224 10.77 -8.20 -9.71
C PRO A 224 9.56 -8.93 -9.13
N ASN A 225 9.33 -8.79 -7.82
CA ASN A 225 8.12 -9.24 -7.15
C ASN A 225 7.46 -8.04 -6.45
N ILE A 226 6.26 -7.71 -6.92
CA ILE A 226 5.45 -6.61 -6.41
C ILE A 226 4.43 -7.06 -5.36
N PHE A 227 4.12 -8.36 -5.30
CA PHE A 227 3.15 -8.92 -4.36
C PHE A 227 3.84 -9.43 -3.09
N ARG A 228 3.07 -9.55 -2.01
CA ARG A 228 3.48 -10.32 -0.83
C ARG A 228 3.57 -11.80 -1.19
N ASN A 229 4.38 -12.54 -0.44
CA ASN A 229 4.44 -13.98 -0.59
C ASN A 229 3.08 -14.59 -0.23
N GLN A 230 2.56 -15.42 -1.12
CA GLN A 230 1.34 -16.19 -0.89
C GLN A 230 1.71 -17.66 -0.75
N LEU A 231 1.05 -18.35 0.16
CA LEU A 231 1.22 -19.78 0.37
C LEU A 231 -0.12 -20.44 0.70
N LYS A 232 -0.15 -21.77 0.62
CA LYS A 232 -1.31 -22.57 1.01
C LYS A 232 -1.18 -23.02 2.45
N ALA A 233 -2.24 -22.82 3.23
CA ALA A 233 -2.32 -23.23 4.63
C ALA A 233 -3.60 -24.02 4.92
N LYS A 234 -3.57 -24.90 5.92
CA LYS A 234 -4.78 -25.55 6.43
C LYS A 234 -5.49 -24.63 7.41
N LEU A 235 -6.77 -24.37 7.19
CA LEU A 235 -7.58 -23.49 8.03
C LEU A 235 -8.00 -24.19 9.33
N LYS A 236 -7.81 -23.54 10.49
CA LYS A 236 -8.15 -24.10 11.81
C LYS A 236 -9.62 -23.92 12.19
N ASN A 237 -10.19 -22.75 11.92
CA ASN A 237 -11.57 -22.35 12.27
C ASN A 237 -12.33 -21.92 11.01
N SER A 238 -13.65 -22.17 10.96
CA SER A 238 -14.47 -21.78 9.80
C SER A 238 -14.59 -20.26 9.70
N ILE A 239 -14.69 -19.75 8.48
CA ILE A 239 -14.80 -18.34 8.15
C ILE A 239 -16.05 -18.10 7.32
N SER A 240 -16.83 -17.08 7.68
CA SER A 240 -17.95 -16.59 6.88
C SER A 240 -17.47 -15.60 5.82
N ALA A 241 -18.16 -15.53 4.70
CA ALA A 241 -17.84 -14.59 3.61
C ALA A 241 -19.09 -13.85 3.14
N VAL A 242 -18.88 -12.70 2.50
CA VAL A 242 -19.91 -11.97 1.75
C VAL A 242 -19.84 -12.42 0.29
N PRO A 243 -20.85 -13.13 -0.24
CA PRO A 243 -20.82 -13.56 -1.63
C PRO A 243 -20.75 -12.39 -2.60
N GLY A 244 -19.86 -12.47 -3.59
CA GLY A 244 -19.65 -11.41 -4.59
C GLY A 244 -18.54 -10.43 -4.24
N GLU A 245 -17.83 -10.63 -3.13
CA GLU A 245 -16.71 -9.80 -2.68
C GLU A 245 -15.51 -10.66 -2.28
N SER A 246 -14.31 -10.22 -2.63
CA SER A 246 -13.08 -10.82 -2.11
C SER A 246 -12.87 -10.39 -0.66
N GLY A 247 -12.61 -11.35 0.23
CA GLY A 247 -12.36 -11.11 1.64
C GLY A 247 -10.89 -11.25 2.00
N PHE A 248 -10.42 -10.43 2.94
CA PHE A 248 -9.05 -10.49 3.48
C PHE A 248 -9.12 -10.61 5.00
N VAL A 249 -9.04 -11.85 5.49
CA VAL A 249 -9.28 -12.18 6.90
C VAL A 249 -7.98 -12.23 7.67
N ARG A 250 -7.87 -11.36 8.69
CA ARG A 250 -6.74 -11.27 9.61
C ARG A 250 -6.54 -12.60 10.33
N ALA A 251 -5.33 -13.13 10.25
CA ALA A 251 -5.01 -14.48 10.73
C ALA A 251 -3.59 -14.60 11.26
N VAL A 252 -3.41 -15.59 12.13
CA VAL A 252 -2.10 -16.06 12.60
C VAL A 252 -1.73 -17.35 11.88
N LEU A 253 -0.60 -17.29 11.18
CA LEU A 253 0.05 -18.41 10.54
C LEU A 253 1.05 -19.05 11.52
N SER A 254 0.91 -20.36 11.76
CA SER A 254 1.85 -21.17 12.54
C SER A 254 2.46 -22.26 11.67
N SER A 255 3.74 -22.56 11.92
CA SER A 255 4.51 -23.61 11.23
C SER A 255 4.83 -24.83 12.11
N GLU A 256 4.47 -24.81 13.40
CA GLU A 256 4.90 -25.84 14.37
C GLU A 256 4.33 -27.23 14.07
N ASN A 257 3.16 -27.31 13.44
CA ASN A 257 2.48 -28.57 13.11
C ASN A 257 2.09 -28.66 11.62
N GLY A 258 2.97 -28.13 10.76
CA GLY A 258 2.65 -27.81 9.37
C GLY A 258 2.11 -26.39 9.25
N VAL A 259 1.80 -25.97 8.01
CA VAL A 259 1.38 -24.60 7.73
C VAL A 259 -0.12 -24.44 8.02
N ILE A 260 -0.45 -23.90 9.19
CA ILE A 260 -1.82 -23.76 9.70
C ILE A 260 -2.14 -22.28 9.84
N ALA A 261 -3.28 -21.85 9.27
CA ALA A 261 -3.82 -20.51 9.44
C ALA A 261 -5.00 -20.55 10.41
N THR A 262 -5.00 -19.62 11.38
CA THR A 262 -6.11 -19.42 12.32
C THR A 262 -6.63 -18.00 12.13
N ALA A 263 -7.89 -17.85 11.69
CA ALA A 263 -8.52 -16.54 11.63
C ALA A 263 -8.74 -16.02 13.05
N LEU A 264 -8.44 -14.74 13.27
CA LEU A 264 -8.69 -14.07 14.55
C LEU A 264 -10.20 -13.96 14.80
N GLU A 265 -10.62 -13.98 16.07
CA GLU A 265 -12.04 -13.89 16.43
C GLU A 265 -12.61 -12.50 16.12
N GLU A 266 -11.88 -11.46 16.51
CA GLU A 266 -12.15 -10.08 16.14
C GLU A 266 -11.44 -9.74 14.82
N GLN A 267 -12.13 -9.00 13.95
CA GLN A 267 -11.68 -8.65 12.60
C GLN A 267 -11.74 -7.15 12.32
N GLY A 268 -12.44 -6.37 13.16
CA GLY A 268 -12.73 -4.95 12.96
C GLY A 268 -11.91 -4.00 13.83
N ASP A 269 -10.95 -4.48 14.62
CA ASP A 269 -10.12 -3.64 15.47
C ASP A 269 -8.63 -3.61 15.07
N LEU A 270 -7.92 -2.58 15.52
CA LEU A 270 -6.48 -2.43 15.27
C LEU A 270 -5.63 -3.49 16.00
N VAL A 271 -6.14 -4.06 17.08
CA VAL A 271 -5.46 -5.15 17.80
C VAL A 271 -5.34 -6.36 16.89
N SER A 272 -6.43 -6.76 16.22
CA SER A 272 -6.42 -7.86 15.26
C SER A 272 -5.50 -7.60 14.07
N LEU A 273 -5.42 -6.36 13.59
CA LEU A 273 -4.50 -5.98 12.53
C LEU A 273 -3.02 -6.03 12.99
N SER A 274 -2.77 -5.73 14.26
CA SER A 274 -1.43 -5.80 14.87
C SER A 274 -1.00 -7.24 15.14
N ASP A 275 -1.90 -8.07 15.66
CA ASP A 275 -1.66 -9.48 15.99
C ASP A 275 -1.53 -10.36 14.75
N ALA A 276 -2.16 -9.97 13.63
CA ALA A 276 -2.10 -10.71 12.38
C ALA A 276 -0.71 -10.68 11.74
N ASN A 277 -0.13 -11.86 11.52
CA ASN A 277 1.05 -12.05 10.68
C ASN A 277 0.67 -12.48 9.25
N SER A 278 -0.62 -12.58 8.95
CA SER A 278 -1.12 -13.02 7.65
C SER A 278 -2.55 -12.58 7.37
N LEU A 279 -2.92 -12.55 6.09
CA LEU A 279 -4.29 -12.38 5.61
C LEU A 279 -4.72 -13.62 4.83
N ILE A 280 -5.80 -14.27 5.25
CA ILE A 280 -6.45 -15.34 4.48
C ILE A 280 -7.25 -14.69 3.35
N ILE A 281 -7.02 -15.14 2.12
CA ILE A 281 -7.71 -14.63 0.94
C ILE A 281 -8.96 -15.47 0.71
N ILE A 282 -10.13 -14.82 0.75
CA ILE A 282 -11.41 -15.42 0.40
C ILE A 282 -11.73 -15.02 -1.05
N PRO A 283 -11.91 -15.97 -1.97
CA PRO A 283 -12.28 -15.67 -3.34
C PRO A 283 -13.66 -14.98 -3.45
N GLU A 284 -13.82 -14.10 -4.43
CA GLU A 284 -15.05 -13.31 -4.68
C GLU A 284 -16.35 -14.14 -4.66
N ASN A 285 -16.32 -15.35 -5.22
CA ASN A 285 -17.51 -16.21 -5.33
C ASN A 285 -17.65 -17.24 -4.19
N SER A 286 -16.87 -17.08 -3.11
CA SER A 286 -16.93 -17.99 -1.96
C SER A 286 -18.09 -17.65 -1.03
N ALA A 287 -18.79 -18.67 -0.52
CA ALA A 287 -19.80 -18.53 0.52
C ALA A 287 -19.23 -18.70 1.94
N GLY A 288 -17.90 -18.73 2.07
CA GLY A 288 -17.18 -19.05 3.30
C GLY A 288 -16.35 -20.32 3.17
N ILE A 289 -15.48 -20.57 4.14
CA ILE A 289 -14.51 -21.66 4.12
C ILE A 289 -14.60 -22.43 5.43
N LYS A 290 -14.70 -23.76 5.36
CA LYS A 290 -14.83 -24.59 6.58
C LYS A 290 -13.46 -24.90 7.18
N ALA A 291 -13.46 -25.12 8.50
CA ALA A 291 -12.30 -25.65 9.20
C ALA A 291 -11.79 -26.94 8.53
N GLY A 292 -10.47 -27.02 8.36
CA GLY A 292 -9.76 -28.14 7.75
C GLY A 292 -9.50 -28.01 6.25
N GLU A 293 -10.13 -27.05 5.56
CA GLU A 293 -9.89 -26.77 4.15
C GLU A 293 -8.54 -26.05 3.92
N ILE A 294 -8.07 -26.09 2.67
CA ILE A 294 -6.84 -25.40 2.27
C ILE A 294 -7.19 -24.01 1.75
N VAL A 295 -6.53 -22.99 2.28
CA VAL A 295 -6.73 -21.58 1.92
C VAL A 295 -5.43 -20.96 1.39
N ASP A 296 -5.57 -19.94 0.54
CA ASP A 296 -4.47 -19.08 0.16
C ASP A 296 -4.27 -18.00 1.23
N VAL A 297 -3.02 -17.80 1.64
CA VAL A 297 -2.64 -16.91 2.72
C VAL A 297 -1.55 -15.98 2.23
N MET A 298 -1.81 -14.68 2.35
CA MET A 298 -0.83 -13.63 2.18
C MET A 298 -0.03 -13.46 3.48
N VAL A 299 1.27 -13.68 3.43
CA VAL A 299 2.13 -13.53 4.61
C VAL A 299 2.51 -12.07 4.79
N LEU A 300 2.25 -11.52 5.98
CA LEU A 300 2.72 -10.22 6.41
C LEU A 300 4.10 -10.38 7.07
N GLU A 301 5.05 -9.50 6.77
CA GLU A 301 6.39 -9.53 7.38
C GLU A 301 6.36 -8.92 8.81
N ARG A 302 5.41 -9.37 9.63
CA ARG A 302 5.24 -8.98 11.04
C ARG A 302 5.48 -10.22 11.89
N SER A 303 6.40 -10.15 12.85
CA SER A 303 6.58 -11.25 13.80
C SER A 303 5.33 -11.38 14.66
N SER A 304 4.84 -12.59 14.87
CA SER A 304 3.92 -12.89 15.97
C SER A 304 4.60 -12.41 17.25
N ASN A 305 3.98 -11.47 17.98
CA ASN A 305 4.39 -11.16 19.34
C ASN A 305 4.19 -12.36 20.26
#